data_AF-A0A507BYJ5-F1
#
_entry.id   AF-A0A507BYJ5-F1
#
_cell.length_a   1.000
_cell.length_b   1.000
_cell.length_c   1.000
_cell.angle_alpha   90.00
_cell.angle_beta   90.00
_cell.angle_gamma   90.00
#
_symmetry.space_group_name_H-M   'P 1'
#
loop_
_entity.id
_entity.type
_entity.pdbx_description
1 polymer ?
#
loop_
_entity_poly.entity_id
_entity_poly.type
_entity_poly.pdbx_seq_one_letter_code
_entity_poly.pdbx_strand_id
1 'polypeptide(L)'
;MRYMRFPKTPPSDRTLALIDKIPKATAYKPRTRPVDLNSYLPWRKTIQLSYTTQQDMYNTAILAGLDPIKHFQHFPVQASSTPVANLAQQRGNSSILNSFAREKKISENMRKMPDKIKAFEQERRKQRESEKPDLPF
;
A
#
# COMPACT_ATOMS: atom_id res chain seq x y z
N MET A 1 8.13 14.93 -18.90
CA MET A 1 7.42 16.21 -18.67
C MET A 1 6.31 15.99 -17.65
N ARG A 2 6.25 16.76 -16.57
CA ARG A 2 5.08 16.74 -15.66
C ARG A 2 3.94 17.47 -16.37
N TYR A 3 2.81 16.81 -16.58
CA TYR A 3 1.62 17.46 -17.13
C TYR A 3 1.10 18.49 -16.12
N MET A 4 1.15 19.77 -16.45
CA MET A 4 0.47 20.79 -15.68
C MET A 4 -1.03 20.62 -15.86
N ARG A 5 -1.72 20.28 -14.78
CA ARG A 5 -3.16 20.37 -14.75
C ARG A 5 -3.52 21.81 -14.45
N PHE A 6 -4.24 22.44 -15.37
CA PHE A 6 -4.86 23.73 -15.08
C PHE A 6 -5.73 23.59 -13.83
N PRO A 7 -5.61 24.50 -12.87
CA PRO A 7 -6.37 24.42 -11.63
C PRO A 7 -7.86 24.60 -11.96
N LYS A 8 -8.72 23.84 -11.27
CA LYS A 8 -10.18 23.92 -11.47
C LYS A 8 -10.75 25.25 -10.99
N THR A 9 -10.07 25.90 -10.05
CA THR A 9 -10.42 27.19 -9.49
C THR A 9 -9.27 28.17 -9.71
N PRO A 10 -9.56 29.45 -9.97
CA PRO A 10 -8.50 30.45 -10.06
C PRO A 10 -7.75 30.55 -8.73
N PRO A 11 -6.48 30.96 -8.75
CA PRO A 11 -5.73 31.17 -7.53
C PRO A 11 -6.34 32.28 -6.69
N SER A 12 -6.33 32.09 -5.38
CA SER A 12 -6.83 33.09 -4.43
C SER A 12 -5.97 34.36 -4.44
N ASP A 13 -6.56 35.51 -4.10
CA ASP A 13 -5.82 36.76 -3.94
C ASP A 13 -4.67 36.64 -2.94
N ARG A 14 -4.86 35.83 -1.88
CA ARG A 14 -3.82 35.51 -0.92
C ARG A 14 -2.62 34.82 -1.57
N THR A 15 -2.87 33.85 -2.47
CA THR A 15 -1.78 33.17 -3.19
C THR A 15 -1.06 34.12 -4.14
N LEU A 16 -1.79 35.00 -4.84
CA LEU A 16 -1.19 36.01 -5.71
C LEU A 16 -0.30 36.98 -4.92
N ALA A 17 -0.78 37.47 -3.78
CA ALA A 17 -0.02 38.34 -2.90
C ALA A 17 1.27 37.68 -2.37
N LEU A 18 1.26 36.36 -2.14
CA LEU A 18 2.44 35.60 -1.69
C LEU A 18 3.46 35.35 -2.81
N ILE A 19 3.02 35.36 -4.08
CA ILE A 19 3.93 35.26 -5.23
C ILE A 19 4.65 36.59 -5.45
N ASP A 20 3.93 37.70 -5.31
CA ASP A 20 4.48 39.06 -5.40
C ASP A 20 5.43 39.35 -4.22
N LYS A 21 4.99 39.03 -3.00
CA LYS A 21 5.78 39.20 -1.77
C LYS A 21 6.26 37.85 -1.25
N ILE A 22 7.43 37.44 -1.73
CA ILE A 22 8.04 36.15 -1.38
C ILE A 22 8.14 35.99 0.15
N PRO A 23 7.55 34.93 0.73
CA PRO A 23 7.63 34.66 2.16
C PRO A 23 9.06 34.42 2.63
N LYS A 24 9.35 34.82 3.88
CA LYS A 24 10.63 34.50 4.53
C LYS A 24 10.82 32.99 4.66
N ALA A 25 12.08 32.54 4.67
CA ALA A 25 12.45 31.12 4.80
C ALA A 25 11.80 30.41 6.02
N THR A 26 11.56 31.15 7.10
CA THR A 26 10.94 30.65 8.33
C THR A 26 9.47 30.25 8.13
N ALA A 27 8.78 30.80 7.14
CA ALA A 27 7.37 30.51 6.89
C ALA A 27 7.12 29.10 6.33
N TYR A 28 8.15 28.51 5.68
CA TYR A 28 8.11 27.16 5.11
C TYR A 28 8.49 26.06 6.12
N LYS A 29 9.13 26.44 7.24
CA LYS A 29 9.62 25.49 8.24
C LYS A 29 8.58 25.31 9.36
N PRO A 30 8.48 24.09 9.94
CA PRO A 30 7.65 23.88 11.11
C PRO A 30 8.16 24.74 12.27
N ARG A 31 7.23 25.43 12.94
CA ARG A 31 7.56 26.26 14.09
C ARG A 31 8.09 25.39 15.23
N THR A 32 9.26 25.76 15.76
CA THR A 32 9.79 25.15 16.96
C THR A 32 8.89 25.46 18.15
N ARG A 33 8.84 24.53 19.11
CA ARG A 33 8.13 24.76 20.36
C ARG A 33 8.78 25.95 21.07
N PRO A 34 8.01 26.96 21.54
CA PRO A 34 8.56 28.03 22.35
C PRO A 34 9.12 27.46 23.66
N VAL A 35 10.29 27.95 24.08
CA VAL A 35 10.99 27.46 25.28
C VAL A 35 10.19 27.73 26.56
N ASP A 36 9.45 28.84 26.58
CA ASP A 36 8.63 29.28 27.72
C ASP A 36 7.35 28.46 27.91
N LEU A 37 7.02 27.58 26.95
CA LEU A 37 5.78 26.82 26.98
C LEU A 37 5.94 25.52 27.76
N ASN A 38 5.35 25.49 28.97
CA ASN A 38 5.35 24.35 29.90
C ASN A 38 5.22 23.00 29.17
N SER A 39 6.19 22.10 29.40
CA SER A 39 6.38 20.81 28.70
C SER A 39 5.12 19.93 28.65
N TYR A 40 4.25 20.04 29.66
CA TYR A 40 3.01 19.27 29.79
C TYR A 40 1.87 19.73 28.88
N LEU A 41 1.95 20.94 28.31
CA LEU A 41 0.95 21.39 27.34
C LEU A 41 1.22 20.74 25.97
N PRO A 42 0.18 20.19 25.32
CA PRO A 42 0.31 19.65 23.97
C PRO A 42 0.64 20.77 22.99
N TRP A 43 1.80 20.68 22.34
CA TRP A 43 2.22 21.60 21.27
C TRP A 43 2.02 20.94 19.92
N ARG A 44 1.21 21.55 19.05
CA ARG A 44 1.12 21.15 17.63
C ARG A 44 2.17 21.93 16.84
N LYS A 45 3.06 21.20 16.16
CA LYS A 45 3.98 21.80 15.18
C LYS A 45 3.15 22.34 14.02
N THR A 46 2.98 23.65 13.97
CA THR A 46 2.31 24.34 12.85
C THR A 46 3.34 24.89 11.89
N ILE A 47 3.09 24.73 10.59
CA ILE A 47 3.81 25.46 9.54
C ILE A 47 2.98 26.71 9.21
N GLN A 48 3.60 27.87 9.05
CA GLN A 48 2.88 29.12 8.75
C GLN A 48 2.21 29.07 7.37
N LEU A 49 2.90 28.47 6.39
CA LEU A 49 2.37 28.17 5.07
C LEU A 49 2.04 26.69 4.96
N SER A 50 0.77 26.36 4.81
CA SER A 50 0.34 24.98 4.59
C SER A 50 0.90 24.42 3.29
N TYR A 51 1.07 23.10 3.21
CA TYR A 51 1.56 22.43 2.01
C TYR A 51 0.66 22.70 0.79
N THR A 52 -0.66 22.78 0.98
CA THR A 52 -1.59 23.10 -0.12
C THR A 52 -1.36 24.51 -0.65
N THR A 53 -1.21 25.49 0.23
CA THR A 53 -0.87 26.87 -0.17
C THR A 53 0.47 26.93 -0.90
N GLN A 54 1.46 26.15 -0.46
CA GLN A 54 2.73 26.05 -1.16
C GLN A 54 2.54 25.43 -2.56
N GLN A 55 1.78 24.34 -2.69
CA GLN A 55 1.49 23.75 -4.00
C GLN A 55 0.80 24.76 -4.95
N ASP A 56 -0.14 25.54 -4.43
CA ASP A 56 -0.86 26.53 -5.22
C ASP A 56 0.08 27.65 -5.68
N MET A 57 0.93 28.19 -4.79
CA MET A 57 1.98 29.16 -5.15
C MET A 57 2.92 28.61 -6.23
N TYR A 58 3.31 27.34 -6.12
CA TYR A 58 4.17 26.69 -7.09
C TYR A 58 3.48 26.60 -8.47
N ASN A 59 2.26 26.08 -8.52
CA ASN A 59 1.51 25.93 -9.76
C ASN A 59 1.23 27.29 -10.43
N THR A 60 0.86 28.29 -9.64
CA THR A 60 0.54 29.64 -10.11
C THR A 60 1.75 30.38 -10.64
N ALA A 61 2.91 30.26 -9.99
CA ALA A 61 4.16 30.78 -10.53
C ALA A 61 4.45 30.20 -11.92
N ILE A 62 4.22 28.90 -12.12
CA ILE A 62 4.43 28.31 -13.44
C ILE A 62 3.40 28.81 -14.46
N LEU A 63 2.13 28.94 -14.08
CA LEU A 63 1.09 29.51 -14.95
C LEU A 63 1.42 30.96 -15.36
N ALA A 64 2.08 31.72 -14.49
CA ALA A 64 2.56 33.07 -14.77
C ALA A 64 3.86 33.10 -15.59
N GLY A 65 4.41 31.94 -15.97
CA GLY A 65 5.68 31.84 -16.73
C GLY A 65 6.93 32.06 -15.89
N LEU A 66 6.82 32.07 -14.56
CA LEU A 66 7.94 32.20 -13.63
C LEU A 66 8.52 30.81 -13.34
N ASP A 67 9.85 30.72 -13.17
CA ASP A 67 10.51 29.52 -12.67
C ASP A 67 10.37 29.45 -11.14
N PRO A 68 9.54 28.56 -10.57
CA PRO A 68 9.25 28.57 -9.14
C PRO A 68 10.48 28.21 -8.29
N ILE A 69 11.43 27.46 -8.84
CA ILE A 69 12.64 27.04 -8.11
C ILE A 69 13.55 28.26 -7.91
N LYS A 70 13.65 29.13 -8.93
CA LYS A 70 14.42 30.37 -8.85
C LYS A 70 13.66 31.45 -8.06
N HIS A 71 12.35 31.55 -8.27
CA HIS A 71 11.51 32.56 -7.65
C HIS A 71 11.34 32.32 -6.14
N PHE A 72 11.21 31.05 -5.72
CA PHE A 72 11.09 30.68 -4.32
C PHE A 72 12.33 29.94 -3.83
N GLN A 73 13.39 30.69 -3.49
CA GLN A 73 14.68 30.15 -3.01
C GLN A 73 14.58 29.16 -1.82
N HIS A 74 13.50 29.24 -1.03
CA HIS A 74 13.31 28.46 0.19
C HIS A 74 12.16 27.48 0.11
N PHE A 75 11.60 27.27 -1.08
CA PHE A 75 10.60 26.22 -1.22
C PHE A 75 11.23 24.90 -0.81
N PRO A 76 10.54 24.08 0.02
CA PRO A 76 10.99 22.72 0.20
C PRO A 76 11.00 22.12 -1.19
N VAL A 77 12.20 21.75 -1.68
CA VAL A 77 12.34 20.96 -2.90
C VAL A 77 11.36 19.83 -2.69
N GLN A 78 10.29 19.81 -3.49
CA GLN A 78 9.37 18.70 -3.43
C GLN A 78 10.25 17.51 -3.70
N ALA A 79 10.50 16.72 -2.64
CA ALA A 79 10.90 15.36 -2.83
C ALA A 79 9.86 14.89 -3.83
N SER A 80 10.28 14.70 -5.08
CA SER A 80 9.55 13.83 -5.96
C SER A 80 9.28 12.66 -5.04
N SER A 81 8.01 12.33 -4.84
CA SER A 81 7.72 10.98 -4.48
C SER A 81 8.37 10.20 -5.62
N THR A 82 9.64 9.80 -5.42
CA THR A 82 10.14 8.59 -6.01
C THR A 82 8.99 7.66 -5.76
N PRO A 83 8.35 7.13 -6.81
CA PRO A 83 7.30 6.15 -6.58
C PRO A 83 7.98 5.17 -5.65
N VAL A 84 7.51 5.13 -4.39
CA VAL A 84 8.14 4.27 -3.41
C VAL A 84 8.01 2.94 -4.11
N ALA A 85 9.15 2.35 -4.45
CA ALA A 85 9.22 1.02 -5.01
C ALA A 85 8.86 0.08 -3.86
N ASN A 86 7.68 0.25 -3.28
CA ASN A 86 6.87 -0.78 -2.72
C ASN A 86 6.45 -1.63 -3.90
N LEU A 87 7.42 -2.31 -4.51
CA LEU A 87 7.23 -3.65 -4.99
C LEU A 87 7.04 -4.49 -3.72
N ALA A 88 5.97 -4.19 -2.97
CA ALA A 88 5.49 -5.04 -1.90
C ALA A 88 5.20 -6.34 -2.63
N GLN A 89 6.02 -7.36 -2.36
CA GLN A 89 5.76 -8.70 -2.84
C GLN A 89 4.31 -8.98 -2.44
N GLN A 90 3.41 -9.03 -3.43
CA GLN A 90 2.01 -9.28 -3.17
C GLN A 90 1.96 -10.61 -2.44
N ARG A 91 1.61 -10.56 -1.15
CA ARG A 91 1.40 -11.76 -0.36
C ARG A 91 0.22 -12.46 -1.02
N GLY A 92 0.49 -13.55 -1.73
CA GLY A 92 -0.52 -14.25 -2.52
C GLY A 92 -1.74 -14.63 -1.67
N ASN A 93 -2.92 -14.69 -2.29
CA ASN A 93 -4.16 -15.06 -1.61
C ASN A 93 -3.98 -16.42 -0.91
N SER A 94 -4.25 -16.47 0.39
CA SER A 94 -4.10 -17.68 1.21
C SER A 94 -4.93 -18.85 0.68
N SER A 95 -6.08 -18.56 0.06
CA SER A 95 -6.91 -19.57 -0.61
C SER A 95 -6.18 -20.28 -1.75
N ILE A 96 -5.43 -19.54 -2.56
CA ILE A 96 -4.66 -20.07 -3.70
C ILE A 96 -3.46 -20.89 -3.19
N LEU A 97 -2.76 -20.41 -2.16
CA LEU A 97 -1.66 -21.18 -1.56
C LEU A 97 -2.15 -22.50 -0.96
N ASN A 98 -3.33 -22.48 -0.33
CA ASN A 98 -3.93 -23.67 0.27
C ASN A 98 -4.51 -24.65 -0.79
N SER A 99 -4.92 -24.17 -1.97
CA SER A 99 -5.41 -25.05 -3.04
C SER A 99 -4.29 -25.96 -3.56
N PHE A 100 -3.07 -25.43 -3.77
CA PHE A 100 -1.93 -26.25 -4.17
C PHE A 100 -1.58 -27.34 -3.16
N ALA A 101 -1.62 -27.02 -1.86
CA ALA A 101 -1.39 -28.00 -0.81
C ALA A 101 -2.49 -29.08 -0.78
N ARG A 102 -3.75 -28.70 -1.05
CA ARG A 102 -4.88 -29.63 -1.13
C ARG A 102 -4.77 -30.51 -2.38
N GLU A 103 -4.45 -29.95 -3.53
CA GLU A 103 -4.27 -30.68 -4.80
C GLU A 103 -3.16 -31.73 -4.69
N LYS A 104 -2.03 -31.39 -4.05
CA LYS A 104 -0.95 -32.35 -3.78
C LYS A 104 -1.41 -33.53 -2.91
N LYS A 105 -2.21 -33.27 -1.87
CA LYS A 105 -2.77 -34.34 -1.03
C LYS A 105 -3.76 -35.22 -1.79
N ILE A 106 -4.56 -34.63 -2.67
CA ILE A 106 -5.52 -35.36 -3.50
C ILE A 106 -4.77 -36.28 -4.47
N SER A 107 -3.74 -35.79 -5.15
CA SER A 107 -2.97 -36.61 -6.11
C SER A 107 -2.24 -37.76 -5.42
N GLU A 108 -1.65 -37.53 -4.24
CA GLU A 108 -1.03 -38.58 -3.43
C GLU A 108 -2.05 -39.64 -2.98
N ASN A 109 -3.27 -39.23 -2.61
CA ASN A 109 -4.32 -40.18 -2.21
C ASN A 109 -4.85 -40.97 -3.42
N MET A 110 -5.06 -40.31 -4.56
CA MET A 110 -5.50 -40.97 -5.80
C MET A 110 -4.48 -41.98 -6.31
N ARG A 111 -3.18 -41.72 -6.12
CA ARG A 111 -2.13 -42.70 -6.44
C ARG A 111 -2.23 -43.98 -5.60
N LYS A 112 -2.73 -43.87 -4.36
CA LYS A 112 -2.91 -45.01 -3.43
C LYS A 112 -4.28 -45.69 -3.55
N MET A 113 -5.24 -45.09 -4.24
CA MET A 113 -6.59 -45.64 -4.39
C MET A 113 -6.64 -47.02 -5.04
N PRO A 114 -5.88 -47.33 -6.11
CA PRO A 114 -5.90 -48.66 -6.72
C PRO A 114 -5.53 -49.77 -5.75
N ASP A 115 -4.52 -49.53 -4.90
CA ASP A 115 -4.07 -50.51 -3.91
C ASP A 115 -5.09 -50.66 -2.78
N LYS A 116 -5.71 -49.56 -2.34
CA LYS A 116 -6.81 -49.58 -1.36
C LYS A 116 -8.02 -50.36 -1.87
N ILE A 117 -8.38 -50.22 -3.14
CA ILE A 117 -9.49 -50.96 -3.75
C ILE A 117 -9.17 -52.46 -3.78
N LYS A 118 -7.95 -52.84 -4.18
CA LYS A 118 -7.52 -54.26 -4.17
C LYS A 118 -7.52 -54.85 -2.76
N ALA A 119 -7.03 -54.11 -1.77
CA ALA A 119 -7.04 -54.56 -0.38
C ALA A 119 -8.47 -54.75 0.13
N PHE A 120 -9.37 -53.80 -0.15
CA PHE A 120 -10.78 -53.89 0.23
C PHE A 120 -11.50 -55.07 -0.43
N GLU A 121 -11.27 -55.33 -1.71
CA GLU A 121 -11.83 -56.50 -2.39
C GLU A 121 -11.31 -57.82 -1.81
N GLN A 122 -10.03 -57.89 -1.46
CA GLN A 122 -9.43 -59.07 -0.84
C GLN A 122 -9.98 -59.31 0.57
N GLU A 123 -10.15 -58.26 1.39
CA GLU A 123 -10.78 -58.37 2.70
C GLU A 123 -12.23 -58.83 2.57
N ARG A 124 -12.98 -58.27 1.62
CA ARG A 124 -14.38 -58.66 1.38
C ARG A 124 -14.51 -60.10 0.87
N ARG A 125 -13.55 -60.60 0.09
CA ARG A 125 -13.49 -62.01 -0.32
C ARG A 125 -13.20 -62.92 0.87
N LYS A 126 -12.22 -62.57 1.71
CA LYS A 126 -11.89 -63.32 2.94
C LYS A 126 -13.05 -63.38 3.92
N GLN A 127 -13.77 -62.27 4.12
CA GLN A 127 -14.98 -62.22 4.96
C GLN A 127 -16.07 -63.17 4.44
N ARG A 128 -16.32 -63.17 3.13
CA ARG A 128 -17.27 -64.09 2.49
C ARG A 128 -16.85 -65.55 2.58
N GLU A 129 -15.56 -65.84 2.58
CA GLU A 129 -15.02 -67.19 2.75
C GLU A 129 -15.13 -67.67 4.20
N SER A 130 -14.93 -66.80 5.18
CA SER A 130 -15.15 -67.11 6.61
C SER A 130 -16.63 -67.20 7.01
N GLU A 131 -17.53 -66.56 6.25
CA GLU A 131 -18.98 -66.63 6.46
C GLU A 131 -19.64 -67.82 5.75
N LYS A 132 -18.91 -68.61 4.94
CA LYS A 132 -19.46 -69.86 4.41
C LYS A 132 -19.60 -70.85 5.58
N PRO A 133 -20.82 -71.24 5.97
CA PRO A 133 -20.98 -72.27 7.00
C PRO A 133 -20.43 -73.58 6.44
N ASP A 134 -19.61 -74.27 7.24
CA ASP A 134 -19.25 -75.67 6.99
C ASP A 134 -20.57 -76.47 6.96
N LEU A 135 -20.97 -76.89 5.77
CA LEU A 135 -22.08 -77.83 5.60
C LEU A 135 -21.53 -79.22 5.97
N PRO A 136 -22.06 -79.88 7.01
CA PRO A 136 -21.62 -81.23 7.35
C PRO A 136 -22.26 -82.21 6.37
N PHE A 137 -21.52 -82.70 5.37
CA PHE A 137 -21.70 -84.03 4.76
C PHE A 137 -20.41 -84.49 4.06
#